data_AF-A0AAT9I595-F1
#
_entry.id   AF-A0AAT9I595-F1
#
_cell.length_a   1.000
_cell.length_b   1.000
_cell.length_c   1.000
_cell.angle_alpha   90.00
_cell.angle_beta   90.00
_cell.angle_gamma   90.00
#
_symmetry.space_group_name_H-M   'P 1'
#
loop_
_entity.id
_entity.type
_entity.pdbx_description
1 polymer ?
#
loop_
_entity_poly.entity_id
_entity_poly.type
_entity_poly.pdbx_seq_one_letter_code
_entity_poly.pdbx_strand_id
1 'polypeptide(L)'
;MSTFPALLMLHLIALVLMVGTTLIDFINYQTFWKLFDHQKEKAAGVLVIAAKFPKLIGIGGGLIIVTGLGMIALTHGVLAQQLWFRIKFVFVLLLIGNNIFNGGKLGIKLKEIIDGNAPDLAVKALNLKGRLRTFHLLQLSIFLIIIFLSAYKFN
;
A
#
# COMPACT_ATOMS: atom_id res chain seq x y z
N MET A 1 26.42 5.23 15.62
CA MET A 1 25.82 3.98 15.07
C MET A 1 26.49 3.69 13.74
N SER A 2 26.84 2.43 13.46
CA SER A 2 27.26 2.04 12.11
C SER A 2 26.12 2.31 11.10
N THR A 3 26.47 2.67 9.87
CA THR A 3 25.52 3.09 8.82
C THR A 3 24.55 1.98 8.43
N PHE A 4 25.00 0.72 8.47
CA PHE A 4 24.18 -0.43 8.09
C PHE A 4 22.99 -0.70 9.04
N PRO A 5 23.15 -0.82 10.38
CA PRO A 5 22.02 -0.97 11.30
C PRO A 5 21.02 0.19 11.23
N ALA A 6 21.49 1.41 10.98
CA ALA A 6 20.60 2.56 10.81
C ALA A 6 19.71 2.41 9.56
N LEU A 7 20.28 2.01 8.43
CA LEU A 7 19.52 1.72 7.21
C LEU A 7 18.55 0.55 7.40
N LEU A 8 18.97 -0.52 8.09
CA LEU A 8 18.11 -1.66 8.38
C LEU A 8 16.91 -1.25 9.26
N MET A 9 17.15 -0.46 10.31
CA MET A 9 16.10 0.04 11.18
C MET A 9 15.11 0.92 10.39
N LEU A 10 15.64 1.84 9.57
CA LEU A 10 14.81 2.71 8.73
C LEU A 10 14.01 1.92 7.69
N HIS A 11 14.59 0.86 7.12
CA HIS A 11 13.91 -0.04 6.20
C HIS A 11 12.73 -0.78 6.86
N LEU A 12 12.93 -1.25 8.10
CA LEU A 12 11.87 -1.90 8.88
C LEU A 12 10.76 -0.90 9.27
N ILE A 13 11.12 0.30 9.70
CA ILE A 13 10.15 1.37 9.99
C ILE A 13 9.33 1.70 8.74
N ALA A 14 9.96 1.81 7.58
CA ALA A 14 9.29 2.06 6.32
C ALA A 14 8.29 0.95 5.98
N LEU A 15 8.68 -0.31 6.18
CA LEU A 15 7.80 -1.47 5.99
C LEU A 15 6.61 -1.47 6.94
N VAL A 16 6.84 -1.25 8.24
CA VAL A 16 5.76 -1.17 9.23
C VAL A 16 4.81 -0.03 8.92
N LEU A 17 5.34 1.14 8.54
CA LEU A 17 4.53 2.30 8.13
C LEU A 17 3.64 1.94 6.93
N MET A 18 4.19 1.29 5.90
CA MET A 18 3.42 0.90 4.72
C MET A 18 2.33 -0.14 5.03
N VAL A 19 2.65 -1.16 5.84
CA VAL A 19 1.68 -2.18 6.25
C VAL A 19 0.56 -1.54 7.06
N GLY A 20 0.90 -0.74 8.08
CA GLY A 20 -0.06 -0.09 8.96
C GLY A 20 -0.96 0.89 8.21
N THR A 21 -0.38 1.72 7.34
CA THR A 21 -1.16 2.67 6.52
C THR A 21 -2.10 1.96 5.55
N THR A 22 -1.66 0.87 4.91
CA THR A 22 -2.53 0.06 4.03
C THR A 22 -3.68 -0.60 4.80
N LEU A 23 -3.42 -1.09 6.01
CA LEU A 23 -4.46 -1.68 6.86
C LEU A 23 -5.49 -0.64 7.29
N ILE A 24 -5.05 0.54 7.71
CA ILE A 24 -5.93 1.65 8.09
C ILE A 24 -6.74 2.12 6.88
N ASP A 25 -6.12 2.24 5.71
CA ASP A 25 -6.82 2.61 4.47
C ASP A 25 -7.92 1.60 4.12
N PHE A 26 -7.62 0.29 4.25
CA PHE A 26 -8.62 -0.76 4.07
C PHE A 26 -9.79 -0.65 5.04
N ILE A 27 -9.52 -0.41 6.33
CA ILE A 27 -10.56 -0.24 7.36
C ILE A 27 -11.42 0.99 7.07
N ASN A 28 -10.80 2.11 6.69
CA ASN A 28 -11.52 3.33 6.31
C ASN A 28 -12.40 3.07 5.09
N TYR A 29 -11.90 2.32 4.11
CA TYR A 29 -12.67 1.96 2.93
C TYR A 29 -13.90 1.09 3.27
N GLN A 30 -13.76 0.10 4.15
CA GLN A 30 -14.89 -0.68 4.65
C GLN A 30 -15.89 0.20 5.41
N THR A 31 -15.39 1.14 6.21
CA THR A 31 -16.21 2.08 6.99
C THR A 31 -16.98 3.02 6.08
N PHE A 32 -16.34 3.55 5.04
CA PHE A 32 -16.98 4.37 4.02
C PHE A 32 -18.21 3.68 3.44
N TRP A 33 -18.08 2.42 2.99
CA TRP A 33 -19.21 1.70 2.41
C TRP A 33 -20.33 1.39 3.39
N LYS A 34 -20.03 1.21 4.67
CA LYS A 34 -21.07 1.03 5.70
C LYS A 34 -21.86 2.33 5.92
N LEU A 35 -21.20 3.48 5.81
CA LEU A 35 -21.81 4.79 6.04
C LEU A 35 -22.48 5.36 4.78
N PHE A 36 -22.03 4.97 3.58
CA PHE A 36 -22.47 5.57 2.31
C PHE A 36 -23.99 5.56 2.11
N ASP A 37 -24.66 4.46 2.48
CA ASP A 37 -26.10 4.30 2.25
C ASP A 37 -26.96 5.08 3.27
N HIS A 38 -26.43 5.39 4.46
CA HIS A 38 -27.22 5.92 5.58
C HIS A 38 -26.80 7.32 6.04
N GLN A 39 -25.53 7.70 5.86
CA GLN A 39 -24.92 8.90 6.44
C GLN A 39 -23.86 9.50 5.49
N LYS A 40 -24.33 10.08 4.37
CA LYS A 40 -23.48 10.59 3.28
C LYS A 40 -22.42 11.59 3.73
N GLU A 41 -22.75 12.52 4.64
CA GLU A 41 -21.77 13.49 5.18
C GLU A 41 -20.63 12.80 5.94
N LYS A 42 -20.94 11.80 6.78
CA LYS A 42 -19.90 11.06 7.51
C LYS A 42 -19.07 10.20 6.58
N ALA A 43 -19.68 9.62 5.54
CA ALA A 43 -18.96 8.90 4.51
C ALA A 43 -17.96 9.80 3.75
N ALA A 44 -18.38 11.03 3.41
CA ALA A 44 -17.48 12.02 2.78
C ALA A 44 -16.28 12.36 3.66
N GLY A 45 -16.49 12.54 4.97
CA GLY A 45 -15.41 12.79 5.94
C GLY A 45 -14.36 11.66 5.97
N VAL A 46 -14.80 10.39 5.95
CA VAL A 46 -13.90 9.22 5.90
C VAL A 46 -13.07 9.22 4.61
N LEU A 47 -13.66 9.64 3.49
CA LEU A 47 -13.00 9.65 2.19
C LEU A 47 -11.91 10.74 2.08
N VAL A 48 -12.11 11.90 2.70
CA VAL A 48 -11.09 12.96 2.80
C VAL A 48 -9.85 12.47 3.56
N ILE A 49 -10.05 11.66 4.60
CA ILE A 49 -8.95 11.03 5.34
C ILE A 49 -8.29 9.96 4.46
N ALA A 50 -9.10 9.10 3.83
CA ALA A 50 -8.62 8.02 2.97
C ALA A 50 -7.72 8.52 1.83
N ALA A 51 -8.05 9.68 1.24
CA ALA A 51 -7.28 10.28 0.15
C ALA A 51 -5.81 10.62 0.52
N LYS A 52 -5.45 10.67 1.80
CA LYS A 52 -4.08 10.95 2.25
C LYS A 52 -3.21 9.70 2.34
N PHE A 53 -3.78 8.50 2.48
CA PHE A 53 -2.99 7.27 2.65
C PHE A 53 -2.16 6.86 1.44
N PRO A 54 -2.62 6.99 0.18
CA PRO A 54 -1.80 6.66 -0.99
C PRO A 54 -0.46 7.41 -1.00
N LYS A 55 -0.45 8.67 -0.53
CA LYS A 55 0.77 9.48 -0.40
C LYS A 55 1.69 8.92 0.69
N LEU A 56 1.16 8.57 1.86
CA LEU A 56 1.95 7.95 2.94
C LEU A 56 2.54 6.60 2.54
N ILE A 57 1.74 5.75 1.88
CA ILE A 57 2.19 4.47 1.31
C ILE A 57 3.31 4.71 0.30
N GLY A 58 3.17 5.73 -0.56
CA GLY A 58 4.21 6.12 -1.53
C GLY A 58 5.52 6.55 -0.87
N ILE A 59 5.46 7.36 0.19
CA ILE A 59 6.64 7.78 0.97
C ILE A 59 7.33 6.56 1.59
N GLY A 60 6.56 5.67 2.23
CA GLY A 60 7.08 4.42 2.77
C GLY A 60 7.75 3.55 1.69
N GLY A 61 7.14 3.46 0.51
CA GLY A 61 7.68 2.71 -0.63
C GLY A 61 9.02 3.26 -1.11
N GLY A 62 9.12 4.58 -1.29
CA GLY A 62 10.38 5.23 -1.63
C GLY A 62 11.46 4.98 -0.57
N LEU A 63 11.10 5.05 0.70
CA LEU A 63 12.01 4.81 1.81
C LEU A 63 12.52 3.35 1.83
N ILE A 64 11.66 2.36 1.57
CA ILE A 64 12.06 0.95 1.41
C ILE A 64 13.06 0.78 0.28
N ILE A 65 12.83 1.40 -0.88
CA ILE A 65 13.76 1.31 -2.03
C ILE A 65 15.11 1.91 -1.68
N VAL A 66 15.13 3.16 -1.19
CA VAL A 66 16.38 3.88 -0.91
C VAL A 66 17.21 3.14 0.14
N THR A 67 16.57 2.71 1.23
CA THR A 67 17.26 1.94 2.29
C THR A 67 17.69 0.56 1.82
N GLY A 68 16.87 -0.12 0.99
CA GLY A 68 17.21 -1.41 0.40
C GLY A 68 18.45 -1.32 -0.50
N LEU A 69 18.48 -0.36 -1.43
CA LEU A 69 19.63 -0.10 -2.29
C LEU A 69 20.87 0.31 -1.49
N GLY A 70 20.70 1.13 -0.46
CA GLY A 70 21.79 1.51 0.44
C GLY A 70 22.43 0.29 1.14
N MET A 71 21.62 -0.65 1.62
CA MET A 71 22.13 -1.90 2.22
C MET A 71 22.85 -2.79 1.19
N ILE A 72 22.38 -2.86 -0.06
CA ILE A 72 23.08 -3.58 -1.13
C ILE A 72 24.45 -2.94 -1.41
N ALA A 73 24.50 -1.61 -1.51
CA ALA A 73 25.74 -0.89 -1.78
C ALA A 73 26.78 -1.09 -0.66
N LEU A 74 26.35 -1.01 0.61
CA LEU A 74 27.25 -1.23 1.76
C LEU A 74 27.72 -2.68 1.90
N THR A 75 26.99 -3.65 1.35
CA THR A 75 27.35 -5.07 1.38
C THR A 75 28.06 -5.51 0.10
N HIS A 76 28.48 -4.57 -0.76
CA HIS A 76 29.11 -4.85 -2.06
C HIS A 76 28.31 -5.84 -2.93
N GLY A 77 26.98 -5.79 -2.85
CA GLY A 77 26.10 -6.64 -3.65
C GLY A 77 25.79 -8.03 -3.07
N VAL A 78 26.36 -8.42 -1.93
CA VAL A 78 26.12 -9.75 -1.33
C VAL A 78 24.64 -10.00 -1.07
N LEU A 79 23.91 -9.00 -0.56
CA LEU A 79 22.46 -9.11 -0.35
C LEU A 79 21.69 -9.34 -1.65
N ALA A 80 22.14 -8.76 -2.77
CA ALA A 80 21.48 -8.92 -4.06
C ALA A 80 21.71 -10.32 -4.68
N GLN A 81 22.65 -11.11 -4.18
CA GLN A 81 22.87 -12.49 -4.63
C GLN A 81 21.89 -13.47 -3.98
N GLN A 82 21.36 -13.13 -2.80
CA GLN A 82 20.46 -13.98 -2.04
C GLN A 82 19.09 -14.09 -2.72
N LEU A 83 18.58 -15.31 -2.89
CA LEU A 83 17.32 -15.55 -3.60
C LEU A 83 16.12 -14.88 -2.91
N TRP A 84 16.01 -15.03 -1.57
CA TRP A 84 14.94 -14.38 -0.79
C TRP A 84 14.91 -12.86 -0.98
N PHE A 85 16.06 -12.22 -1.11
CA PHE A 85 16.16 -10.77 -1.27
C PHE A 85 15.70 -10.33 -2.66
N ARG A 86 16.09 -11.05 -3.72
CA ARG A 86 15.63 -10.78 -5.09
C ARG A 86 14.11 -10.88 -5.20
N ILE A 87 13.55 -11.97 -4.69
CA ILE A 87 12.10 -12.20 -4.69
C ILE A 87 11.40 -11.08 -3.90
N LYS A 88 11.88 -10.77 -2.69
CA LYS A 88 11.34 -9.69 -1.85
C LYS A 88 11.37 -8.34 -2.59
N PHE A 89 12.47 -8.03 -3.27
CA PHE A 89 12.63 -6.77 -4.00
C PHE A 89 11.62 -6.65 -5.15
N VAL A 90 11.39 -7.72 -5.91
CA VAL A 90 10.35 -7.76 -6.95
C VAL A 90 8.97 -7.51 -6.34
N PHE A 91 8.65 -8.13 -5.21
CA PHE A 91 7.37 -7.89 -4.52
C PHE A 91 7.21 -6.45 -4.04
N VAL A 92 8.27 -5.83 -3.52
CA VAL A 92 8.26 -4.39 -3.15
C VAL A 92 7.97 -3.52 -4.37
N LEU A 93 8.61 -3.79 -5.51
CA LEU A 93 8.36 -3.06 -6.75
C LEU A 93 6.93 -3.25 -7.25
N LEU A 94 6.40 -4.48 -7.20
CA LEU A 94 5.01 -4.77 -7.54
C LEU A 94 4.03 -4.00 -6.64
N LEU A 95 4.34 -3.88 -5.34
CA LEU A 95 3.53 -3.14 -4.39
C LEU A 95 3.46 -1.66 -4.74
N ILE A 96 4.62 -1.05 -4.97
CA ILE A 96 4.72 0.36 -5.35
C ILE A 96 4.05 0.60 -6.71
N GLY A 97 4.31 -0.27 -7.69
CA GLY A 97 3.67 -0.23 -9.00
C GLY A 97 2.15 -0.29 -8.87
N ASN A 98 1.62 -1.28 -8.15
CA ASN A 98 0.18 -1.42 -7.93
C ASN A 98 -0.42 -0.16 -7.29
N ASN A 99 0.22 0.42 -6.28
CA ASN A 99 -0.24 1.65 -5.63
C ASN A 99 -0.26 2.85 -6.60
N ILE A 100 0.77 3.03 -7.42
CA ILE A 100 0.85 4.11 -8.43
C ILE A 100 -0.21 3.92 -9.52
N PHE A 101 -0.37 2.71 -10.05
CA PHE A 101 -1.26 2.46 -11.18
C PHE A 101 -2.74 2.44 -10.78
N ASN A 102 -3.06 1.85 -9.62
CA ASN A 102 -4.44 1.57 -9.22
C ASN A 102 -4.91 2.47 -8.06
N GLY A 103 -4.08 2.67 -7.02
CA GLY A 103 -4.49 3.33 -5.78
C GLY A 103 -5.00 4.77 -5.99
N GLY A 104 -4.22 5.61 -6.67
CA GLY A 104 -4.62 7.00 -6.92
C GLY A 104 -5.86 7.14 -7.82
N LYS A 105 -6.00 6.30 -8.84
CA LYS A 105 -7.13 6.35 -9.78
C LYS A 105 -8.44 5.90 -9.14
N LEU A 106 -8.38 4.93 -8.23
CA LEU A 106 -9.54 4.40 -7.54
C LEU A 106 -10.16 5.43 -6.58
N GLY A 107 -9.34 6.20 -5.87
CA GLY A 107 -9.81 7.28 -4.99
C GLY A 107 -10.46 8.44 -5.74
N ILE A 108 -9.89 8.85 -6.88
CA ILE A 108 -10.46 9.90 -7.73
C ILE A 108 -11.82 9.47 -8.29
N LYS A 109 -11.91 8.25 -8.85
CA LYS A 109 -13.17 7.70 -9.36
C LYS A 109 -14.25 7.57 -8.29
N LEU A 110 -13.87 7.24 -7.06
CA LEU A 110 -14.81 7.16 -5.95
C LEU A 110 -15.39 8.55 -5.64
N LYS A 111 -14.56 9.58 -5.64
CA LYS A 111 -15.00 10.97 -5.44
C LYS A 111 -15.94 11.43 -6.57
N GLU A 112 -15.59 11.15 -7.82
CA GLU A 112 -16.42 11.48 -8.99
C GLU A 112 -17.81 10.81 -8.94
N ILE A 113 -17.89 9.56 -8.47
CA ILE A 113 -19.17 8.85 -8.33
C ILE A 113 -20.01 9.44 -7.20
N ILE A 114 -19.40 9.99 -6.15
CA ILE A 114 -20.16 10.61 -5.06
C ILE A 114 -20.69 11.98 -5.47
N ASP A 115 -19.88 12.74 -6.21
CA ASP A 115 -20.22 14.10 -6.63
C ASP A 115 -21.20 14.10 -7.83
N GLY A 116 -21.21 13.04 -8.65
CA GLY A 116 -22.08 12.92 -9.82
C GLY A 116 -23.36 12.13 -9.56
N ASN A 117 -24.55 12.76 -9.66
CA ASN A 117 -25.86 12.10 -9.60
C ASN A 117 -26.19 11.30 -10.90
N ALA A 118 -25.40 10.28 -11.25
CA ALA A 118 -25.66 9.46 -12.42
C ALA A 118 -26.70 8.36 -12.14
N PRO A 119 -27.65 8.06 -13.06
CA PRO A 119 -28.65 7.00 -12.87
C PRO A 119 -28.06 5.59 -12.73
N ASP A 120 -26.78 5.42 -13.10
CA ASP A 120 -26.03 4.16 -13.04
C ASP A 120 -25.07 4.09 -11.82
N LEU A 121 -25.32 4.93 -10.80
CA LEU A 121 -24.46 5.10 -9.62
C LEU A 121 -24.22 3.78 -8.88
N ALA A 122 -25.29 3.02 -8.65
CA ALA A 122 -25.26 1.81 -7.82
C ALA A 122 -24.39 0.72 -8.46
N VAL A 123 -24.50 0.52 -9.77
CA VAL A 123 -23.72 -0.47 -10.51
C VAL A 123 -22.24 -0.06 -10.56
N LYS A 124 -21.96 1.22 -10.82
CA LYS A 124 -20.57 1.75 -10.82
C LYS A 124 -19.94 1.66 -9.44
N ALA A 125 -20.69 1.99 -8.39
CA ALA A 125 -20.24 1.92 -6.99
C ALA A 125 -19.92 0.47 -6.57
N LEU A 126 -20.78 -0.50 -6.91
CA LEU A 126 -20.55 -1.92 -6.59
C LEU A 126 -19.31 -2.49 -7.30
N ASN A 127 -19.14 -2.17 -8.59
CA ASN A 127 -17.94 -2.57 -9.33
C ASN A 127 -16.67 -1.95 -8.75
N LEU A 128 -16.74 -0.67 -8.34
CA LEU A 128 -15.63 0.02 -7.71
C LEU A 128 -15.29 -0.59 -6.34
N LYS A 129 -16.30 -0.93 -5.53
CA LYS A 129 -16.19 -1.66 -4.27
C LYS A 129 -15.43 -2.97 -4.41
N GLY A 130 -15.79 -3.77 -5.42
CA GLY A 130 -15.10 -5.02 -5.74
C GLY A 130 -13.63 -4.81 -6.07
N ARG A 131 -13.31 -3.87 -6.98
CA ARG A 131 -11.94 -3.59 -7.41
C ARG A 131 -11.06 -3.09 -6.27
N LEU A 132 -11.58 -2.20 -5.43
CA LEU A 132 -10.84 -1.69 -4.26
C LEU A 132 -10.63 -2.76 -3.19
N ARG A 133 -11.59 -3.67 -2.99
CA ARG A 133 -11.39 -4.82 -2.10
C ARG A 133 -10.25 -5.71 -2.61
N THR A 134 -10.26 -6.06 -3.90
CA THR A 134 -9.20 -6.88 -4.50
C THR A 134 -7.85 -6.18 -4.44
N PHE A 135 -7.79 -4.86 -4.67
CA PHE A 135 -6.58 -4.05 -4.56
C PHE A 135 -5.96 -4.16 -3.15
N HIS A 136 -6.75 -3.90 -2.10
CA HIS A 136 -6.25 -3.97 -0.73
C HIS A 136 -5.86 -5.39 -0.32
N LEU A 137 -6.66 -6.39 -0.68
CA LEU A 137 -6.33 -7.79 -0.38
C LEU A 137 -5.03 -8.21 -1.04
N LEU A 138 -4.84 -7.88 -2.32
CA LEU A 138 -3.60 -8.17 -3.03
C LEU A 138 -2.40 -7.46 -2.38
N GLN A 139 -2.56 -6.20 -1.97
CA GLN A 139 -1.51 -5.44 -1.30
C GLN A 139 -1.14 -6.05 0.06
N LEU A 140 -2.14 -6.43 0.87
CA LEU A 140 -1.91 -7.12 2.15
C LEU A 140 -1.26 -8.50 1.97
N SER A 141 -1.69 -9.28 0.96
CA SER A 141 -1.07 -10.56 0.62
C SER A 141 0.40 -10.38 0.23
N ILE A 142 0.73 -9.36 -0.57
CA ILE A 142 2.12 -9.05 -0.93
C ILE A 142 2.93 -8.68 0.33
N PHE A 143 2.40 -7.86 1.24
CA PHE A 143 3.10 -7.56 2.49
C PHE A 143 3.37 -8.80 3.34
N LEU A 144 2.41 -9.71 3.45
CA LEU A 144 2.59 -10.97 4.17
C LEU A 144 3.72 -11.80 3.56
N ILE A 145 3.79 -11.88 2.23
CA ILE A 145 4.89 -12.55 1.53
C ILE A 145 6.22 -11.86 1.85
N ILE A 146 6.30 -10.53 1.75
CA ILE A 146 7.52 -9.76 2.05
C ILE A 146 8.00 -10.02 3.49
N ILE A 147 7.08 -10.04 4.47
CA ILE A 147 7.39 -10.31 5.87
C ILE A 147 7.88 -11.75 6.04
N PHE A 148 7.19 -12.72 5.43
CA PHE A 148 7.57 -14.13 5.46
C PHE A 148 8.98 -14.35 4.88
N LEU A 149 9.27 -13.78 3.70
CA LEU A 149 10.59 -13.82 3.08
C LEU A 149 11.67 -13.20 3.97
N SER A 150 11.32 -12.12 4.69
CA SER A 150 12.25 -11.43 5.60
C SER A 150 12.56 -12.25 6.85
N ALA A 151 11.63 -13.09 7.31
CA ALA A 151 11.80 -13.94 8.48
C ALA A 151 12.54 -15.25 8.16
N TYR A 152 12.19 -15.92 7.07
CA TYR A 152 12.72 -17.26 6.75
C TYR A 152 14.11 -17.23 6.08
N LYS A 153 14.43 -16.18 5.30
CA LYS A 153 15.77 -15.95 4.69
C LYS A 153 16.41 -17.18 4.02
N PHE A 154 15.68 -17.84 3.12
CA PHE A 154 16.20 -18.99 2.37
C PHE A 154 17.11 -18.58 1.21
N ASN A 155 18.07 -19.43 0.85
CA ASN A 155 18.97 -19.21 -0.28
C ASN A 155 18.75 -20.26 -1.38
#